data_AF-A0A7X8QE35-F1
#
_entry.id   AF-A0A7X8QE35-F1
#
_cell.length_a   1.000
_cell.length_b   1.000
_cell.length_c   1.000
_cell.angle_alpha   90.00
_cell.angle_beta   90.00
_cell.angle_gamma   90.00
#
_symmetry.space_group_name_H-M   'P 1'
#
loop_
_entity.id
_entity.type
_entity.pdbx_description
1 polymer ?
#
loop_
_entity_poly.entity_id
_entity_poly.type
_entity_poly.pdbx_seq_one_letter_code
_entity_poly.pdbx_strand_id
1 'polypeptide(L)'
;MKCFFCKRDIEPSLKYCPHCGKPVQPPITTQDARSLSNHVSAQSAADDSALEQTIVFGTQTTPAVSDTASSPKVLSDPVEKTIHPPIFSPNMIDELAHTSDSAPAMPASSSPPQPTQPATTATDSTIAATSAAQNDSFAATLAASEPTQTSSVSDAEIKNVNNVLHPSDFQRPPAAPHTAPPPPLTPPVNKNDFQQRPKKKTTSSRKMILTIILIVAVLAIGALAYFLLLNPGAKVIQTTKTIEAGTDVDLLTLISVQERENYDIAVKSSEVDVKALGNYKVIYTVTSKKNQKAKDFEFAFTVQDTTPPQINAPDTIAVIKDQPLNIFSDVTITDNLDGTIDPSAIIMEGSPNTATVGTYPVTLSVTDKSGNKATKAISVIVEDKSNPVTFINQIKYTWEFLSNPQQILIIREEDNKYLMFVGYKNSEGYGGPLVLKNIAPDNITATATWFFDDNGKETEIEVKFDIGKPRDGKMKLNYGQGWEEVKILK
;
A
#
# COMPACT_ATOMS: atom_id res chain seq x y z
N MET A 1 -13.17 -30.62 -12.82
CA MET A 1 -12.82 -30.95 -11.41
C MET A 1 -12.63 -29.65 -10.63
N LYS A 2 -12.53 -29.66 -9.29
CA LYS A 2 -12.17 -28.45 -8.53
C LYS A 2 -10.68 -28.39 -8.26
N CYS A 3 -10.06 -27.24 -8.50
CA CYS A 3 -8.66 -27.00 -8.17
C CYS A 3 -8.43 -27.21 -6.67
N PHE A 4 -7.45 -28.04 -6.30
CA PHE A 4 -7.16 -28.33 -4.88
C PHE A 4 -6.86 -27.07 -4.05
N PHE A 5 -6.13 -26.11 -4.63
CA PHE A 5 -5.71 -24.87 -3.96
C PHE A 5 -6.80 -23.80 -3.88
N CYS A 6 -7.38 -23.37 -5.01
CA CYS A 6 -8.34 -22.24 -5.04
C CYS A 6 -9.83 -22.67 -5.02
N LYS A 7 -10.14 -23.96 -5.01
CA LYS A 7 -11.49 -24.56 -5.00
C LYS A 7 -12.44 -24.17 -6.15
N ARG A 8 -11.97 -23.40 -7.15
CA ARG A 8 -12.71 -23.10 -8.39
C ARG A 8 -12.70 -24.30 -9.33
N ASP A 9 -13.74 -24.41 -10.15
CA ASP A 9 -13.85 -25.44 -11.18
C ASP A 9 -12.84 -25.21 -12.33
N ILE A 10 -12.24 -26.30 -12.79
CA ILE A 10 -11.21 -26.35 -13.83
C ILE A 10 -11.40 -27.58 -14.72
N GLU A 11 -10.90 -27.50 -15.95
CA GLU A 11 -10.93 -28.62 -16.90
C GLU A 11 -9.94 -29.74 -16.49
N PRO A 12 -10.30 -31.03 -16.60
CA PRO A 12 -9.46 -32.13 -16.08
C PRO A 12 -8.11 -32.32 -16.77
N SER A 13 -7.93 -31.78 -17.99
CA SER A 13 -6.77 -31.93 -18.86
C SER A 13 -5.61 -30.96 -18.53
N LEU A 14 -5.85 -29.94 -17.70
CA LEU A 14 -4.90 -28.87 -17.44
C LEU A 14 -3.81 -29.29 -16.45
N LYS A 15 -2.53 -29.04 -16.80
CA LYS A 15 -1.40 -29.25 -15.87
C LYS A 15 -1.35 -28.21 -14.75
N TYR A 16 -1.82 -26.98 -15.01
CA TYR A 16 -1.82 -25.86 -14.07
C TYR A 16 -3.20 -25.17 -14.04
N CYS A 17 -3.60 -24.69 -12.87
CA CYS A 17 -4.86 -24.00 -12.68
C CYS A 17 -4.79 -22.57 -13.25
N PRO A 18 -5.67 -22.17 -14.19
CA PRO A 18 -5.64 -20.83 -14.80
C PRO A 18 -6.02 -19.72 -13.81
N HIS A 19 -6.62 -20.05 -12.66
CA HIS A 19 -7.03 -19.07 -11.65
C HIS A 19 -5.97 -18.80 -10.57
N CYS A 20 -4.94 -19.64 -10.42
CA CYS A 20 -3.93 -19.46 -9.36
C CYS A 20 -2.51 -19.95 -9.71
N GLY A 21 -2.27 -20.40 -10.94
CA GLY A 21 -0.95 -20.83 -11.43
C GLY A 21 -0.37 -22.11 -10.78
N LYS A 22 -1.05 -22.70 -9.79
CA LYS A 22 -0.59 -23.93 -9.12
C LYS A 22 -0.84 -25.17 -9.97
N PRO A 23 0.04 -26.20 -9.91
CA PRO A 23 -0.19 -27.46 -10.60
C PRO A 23 -1.49 -28.12 -10.11
N VAL A 24 -2.18 -28.80 -11.02
CA VAL A 24 -3.51 -29.37 -10.76
C VAL A 24 -3.43 -30.67 -9.93
N GLN A 25 -2.28 -31.34 -9.93
CA GLN A 25 -1.98 -32.47 -9.06
C GLN A 25 -0.86 -32.11 -8.06
N PRO A 26 -0.93 -32.59 -6.80
CA PRO A 26 0.20 -32.49 -5.87
C PRO A 26 1.37 -33.37 -6.34
N PRO A 27 2.62 -33.06 -5.96
CA PRO A 27 3.75 -33.93 -6.25
C PRO A 27 3.57 -35.29 -5.56
N ILE A 28 3.83 -36.37 -6.29
CA ILE A 28 3.75 -37.74 -5.78
C ILE A 28 4.82 -37.91 -4.68
N THR A 29 4.38 -38.05 -3.43
CA THR A 29 5.27 -38.41 -2.32
C THR A 29 5.76 -39.85 -2.50
N THR A 30 7.06 -40.07 -2.29
CA THR A 30 7.73 -41.36 -2.49
C THR A 30 7.32 -42.40 -1.45
N GLN A 31 6.17 -43.05 -1.66
CA GLN A 31 5.79 -44.26 -0.91
C GLN A 31 5.12 -45.35 -1.77
N ASP A 32 4.70 -45.04 -3.01
CA ASP A 32 4.08 -46.00 -3.95
C ASP A 32 5.05 -46.52 -5.04
N ALA A 33 6.35 -46.62 -4.74
CA ALA A 33 7.38 -47.16 -5.63
C ALA A 33 7.79 -48.62 -5.29
N ARG A 34 6.87 -49.41 -4.71
CA ARG A 34 7.04 -50.86 -4.47
C ARG A 34 5.76 -51.66 -4.74
N SER A 35 5.30 -51.65 -5.99
CA SER A 35 4.37 -52.66 -6.52
C SER A 35 4.49 -52.78 -8.04
N LEU A 36 5.68 -53.14 -8.54
CA LEU A 36 5.90 -53.52 -9.95
C LEU A 36 7.21 -54.29 -10.17
N SER A 37 7.53 -55.21 -9.27
CA SER A 37 8.38 -56.38 -9.58
C SER A 37 8.14 -57.46 -8.54
N ASN A 38 7.53 -58.58 -8.97
CA ASN A 38 7.69 -59.94 -8.44
C ASN A 38 6.65 -60.87 -9.10
N HIS A 39 6.93 -61.25 -10.35
CA HIS A 39 6.72 -62.64 -10.74
C HIS A 39 8.04 -63.39 -10.46
N VAL A 40 7.93 -64.68 -10.12
CA VAL A 40 8.99 -65.67 -9.79
C VAL A 40 9.11 -66.01 -8.29
N SER A 41 8.46 -67.14 -7.96
CA SER A 41 8.91 -68.24 -7.09
C SER A 41 9.36 -68.02 -5.63
N ALA A 42 8.44 -68.36 -4.72
CA ALA A 42 8.48 -69.49 -3.77
C ALA A 42 9.69 -69.77 -2.82
N GLN A 43 9.32 -70.20 -1.60
CA GLN A 43 10.16 -70.71 -0.48
C GLN A 43 11.13 -69.68 0.18
N SER A 44 11.38 -69.68 1.50
CA SER A 44 10.87 -70.52 2.60
C SER A 44 11.11 -69.91 4.00
N ALA A 45 10.26 -70.30 4.95
CA ALA A 45 10.57 -70.61 6.37
C ALA A 45 11.06 -69.55 7.39
N ALA A 46 10.24 -69.43 8.45
CA ALA A 46 10.58 -69.57 9.88
C ALA A 46 10.97 -68.34 10.75
N ASP A 47 10.32 -68.34 11.92
CA ASP A 47 10.76 -67.91 13.27
C ASP A 47 11.08 -66.42 13.54
N ASP A 48 10.81 -65.87 14.73
CA ASP A 48 9.91 -66.24 15.85
C ASP A 48 9.78 -65.00 16.79
N SER A 49 8.69 -64.91 17.58
CA SER A 49 8.53 -64.25 18.90
C SER A 49 9.11 -62.84 19.22
N ALA A 50 8.53 -62.00 20.09
CA ALA A 50 7.20 -61.90 20.73
C ALA A 50 7.13 -60.58 21.55
N LEU A 51 5.93 -60.21 22.07
CA LEU A 51 5.66 -59.15 23.09
C LEU A 51 5.94 -57.68 22.64
N GLU A 52 5.29 -56.60 23.05
CA GLU A 52 4.02 -56.25 23.73
C GLU A 52 3.79 -54.70 23.50
N GLN A 53 2.73 -53.96 23.89
CA GLN A 53 1.56 -54.21 24.74
C GLN A 53 0.33 -53.35 24.31
N THR A 54 -0.89 -53.84 24.60
CA THR A 54 -2.18 -53.17 24.90
C THR A 54 -2.37 -51.64 24.77
N ILE A 55 -3.45 -51.22 24.06
CA ILE A 55 -4.56 -50.39 24.59
C ILE A 55 -5.84 -50.70 23.77
N VAL A 56 -6.99 -50.73 24.44
CA VAL A 56 -8.29 -51.20 23.94
C VAL A 56 -9.28 -50.03 23.83
N PHE A 57 -10.13 -50.00 22.79
CA PHE A 57 -11.53 -49.58 22.95
C PHE A 57 -12.48 -50.13 21.86
N GLY A 58 -13.47 -50.91 22.30
CA GLY A 58 -14.90 -50.77 21.93
C GLY A 58 -15.34 -51.00 20.48
N THR A 59 -15.91 -52.18 20.23
CA THR A 59 -16.61 -52.57 18.98
C THR A 59 -18.14 -52.36 19.04
N GLN A 60 -18.80 -52.61 17.90
CA GLN A 60 -20.25 -52.85 17.68
C GLN A 60 -21.14 -51.59 17.48
N THR A 61 -22.21 -51.61 16.66
CA THR A 61 -22.90 -52.71 15.94
C THR A 61 -23.62 -52.21 14.66
N THR A 62 -23.89 -53.10 13.69
CA THR A 62 -24.90 -52.90 12.64
C THR A 62 -26.31 -53.23 13.16
N PRO A 63 -27.39 -52.87 12.44
CA PRO A 63 -27.98 -53.86 11.52
C PRO A 63 -28.49 -53.28 10.17
N ALA A 64 -28.83 -54.20 9.25
CA ALA A 64 -29.36 -53.91 7.91
C ALA A 64 -30.91 -54.01 7.86
N VAL A 65 -31.50 -53.72 6.68
CA VAL A 65 -32.77 -54.21 6.06
C VAL A 65 -33.06 -53.29 4.86
N SER A 66 -32.92 -53.75 3.60
CA SER A 66 -34.00 -54.27 2.69
C SER A 66 -34.92 -53.15 2.15
N ASP A 67 -35.48 -53.14 0.93
CA ASP A 67 -35.44 -54.00 -0.26
C ASP A 67 -35.67 -53.11 -1.52
N THR A 68 -35.21 -53.54 -2.71
CA THR A 68 -36.06 -54.08 -3.81
C THR A 68 -35.32 -54.07 -5.16
N ALA A 69 -35.59 -55.08 -5.99
CA ALA A 69 -35.05 -55.20 -7.35
C ALA A 69 -36.16 -55.08 -8.39
N SER A 70 -35.85 -54.53 -9.58
CA SER A 70 -36.51 -54.91 -10.84
C SER A 70 -35.72 -54.49 -12.09
N SER A 71 -35.03 -55.46 -12.68
CA SER A 71 -34.94 -55.88 -14.10
C SER A 71 -35.10 -54.93 -15.33
N PRO A 72 -34.59 -55.33 -16.52
CA PRO A 72 -34.01 -54.38 -17.49
C PRO A 72 -34.69 -54.31 -18.88
N LYS A 73 -34.21 -53.39 -19.74
CA LYS A 73 -34.43 -53.35 -21.20
C LYS A 73 -33.25 -52.56 -21.85
N VAL A 74 -32.24 -53.19 -22.46
CA VAL A 74 -32.18 -53.80 -23.81
C VAL A 74 -32.16 -52.78 -24.97
N LEU A 75 -30.92 -52.49 -25.43
CA LEU A 75 -30.41 -52.43 -26.82
C LEU A 75 -30.91 -51.38 -27.85
N SER A 76 -29.99 -50.52 -28.30
CA SER A 76 -29.65 -50.30 -29.74
C SER A 76 -28.44 -49.36 -29.91
N ASP A 77 -27.63 -49.61 -30.94
CA ASP A 77 -26.33 -48.97 -31.20
C ASP A 77 -26.42 -47.54 -31.82
N PRO A 78 -25.36 -46.72 -31.73
CA PRO A 78 -25.24 -45.47 -32.49
C PRO A 78 -24.63 -45.67 -33.88
N VAL A 79 -25.20 -44.99 -34.88
CA VAL A 79 -24.71 -44.99 -36.28
C VAL A 79 -23.54 -44.02 -36.47
N GLU A 80 -22.51 -44.51 -37.16
CA GLU A 80 -21.33 -43.75 -37.60
C GLU A 80 -21.66 -42.76 -38.74
N LYS A 81 -21.11 -41.53 -38.69
CA LYS A 81 -21.12 -40.64 -39.86
C LYS A 81 -19.94 -39.66 -39.89
N THR A 82 -18.96 -40.01 -40.71
CA THR A 82 -17.77 -39.20 -41.05
C THR A 82 -18.11 -38.07 -42.03
N ILE A 83 -17.55 -36.87 -41.82
CA ILE A 83 -17.48 -35.79 -42.84
C ILE A 83 -16.09 -35.14 -42.77
N HIS A 84 -15.38 -35.08 -43.89
CA HIS A 84 -14.08 -34.41 -44.04
C HIS A 84 -14.24 -32.93 -44.47
N PRO A 85 -13.32 -32.02 -44.08
CA PRO A 85 -13.16 -30.70 -44.68
C PRO A 85 -12.29 -30.75 -45.97
N PRO A 86 -12.32 -29.70 -46.82
CA PRO A 86 -11.84 -29.78 -48.20
C PRO A 86 -10.34 -29.52 -48.41
N ILE A 87 -9.86 -30.02 -49.56
CA ILE A 87 -8.50 -29.83 -50.11
C ILE A 87 -8.49 -28.64 -51.07
N PHE A 88 -7.44 -27.81 -51.05
CA PHE A 88 -6.99 -27.06 -52.22
C PHE A 88 -5.45 -27.01 -52.28
N SER A 89 -4.89 -27.01 -53.48
CA SER A 89 -3.44 -27.12 -53.77
C SER A 89 -2.99 -26.01 -54.74
N PRO A 90 -1.66 -25.74 -54.88
CA PRO A 90 -1.15 -24.47 -55.44
C PRO A 90 -0.73 -24.53 -56.92
N ASN A 91 -0.52 -23.35 -57.53
CA ASN A 91 0.38 -23.02 -58.66
C ASN A 91 0.58 -21.47 -58.66
N MET A 92 1.70 -20.80 -58.98
CA MET A 92 2.88 -20.96 -59.88
C MET A 92 2.77 -20.26 -61.27
N ILE A 93 3.67 -19.27 -61.45
CA ILE A 93 4.36 -18.67 -62.65
C ILE A 93 3.71 -17.66 -63.63
N ASP A 94 4.61 -16.81 -64.16
CA ASP A 94 4.66 -15.90 -65.34
C ASP A 94 3.90 -14.54 -65.35
N GLU A 95 4.30 -13.54 -66.15
CA GLU A 95 5.62 -12.87 -66.40
C GLU A 95 5.35 -11.53 -67.13
N LEU A 96 6.32 -10.59 -67.16
CA LEU A 96 6.50 -9.49 -68.13
C LEU A 96 5.51 -8.29 -68.28
N ALA A 97 6.08 -7.10 -68.01
CA ALA A 97 6.30 -5.99 -68.97
C ALA A 97 5.44 -4.69 -68.95
N HIS A 98 6.18 -3.56 -68.88
CA HIS A 98 5.94 -2.21 -69.46
C HIS A 98 4.70 -1.39 -68.98
N THR A 99 4.68 -0.04 -68.90
CA THR A 99 5.65 1.07 -69.12
C THR A 99 5.06 2.38 -68.58
N SER A 100 5.91 3.36 -68.17
CA SER A 100 5.65 4.83 -68.18
C SER A 100 4.48 5.37 -67.31
N ASP A 101 4.42 6.63 -66.86
CA ASP A 101 5.22 7.84 -67.11
C ASP A 101 5.08 8.87 -65.96
N SER A 102 5.93 9.90 -65.97
CA SER A 102 5.66 11.30 -65.57
C SER A 102 5.47 11.68 -64.08
N ALA A 103 6.50 12.35 -63.55
CA ALA A 103 6.37 13.35 -62.48
C ALA A 103 6.01 14.74 -63.05
N PRO A 104 5.63 15.72 -62.20
CA PRO A 104 6.36 17.00 -62.28
C PRO A 104 6.64 17.73 -60.94
N ALA A 105 7.90 18.18 -60.80
CA ALA A 105 8.39 19.46 -60.26
C ALA A 105 7.84 20.12 -58.96
N MET A 106 8.72 20.20 -57.93
CA MET A 106 9.32 21.41 -57.27
C MET A 106 8.42 22.55 -56.69
N PRO A 107 8.85 23.37 -55.67
CA PRO A 107 10.25 23.66 -55.26
C PRO A 107 10.61 23.80 -53.75
N ALA A 108 11.91 23.62 -53.46
CA ALA A 108 12.84 24.37 -52.56
C ALA A 108 12.53 24.79 -51.09
N SER A 109 13.62 24.78 -50.27
CA SER A 109 13.85 25.47 -48.97
C SER A 109 13.13 24.85 -47.73
N SER A 110 13.76 24.63 -46.55
CA SER A 110 14.96 25.21 -45.92
C SER A 110 15.70 24.22 -44.97
N SER A 111 16.99 24.45 -44.71
CA SER A 111 17.85 23.65 -43.80
C SER A 111 17.50 23.76 -42.29
N PRO A 112 17.86 22.76 -41.45
CA PRO A 112 17.70 22.80 -40.00
C PRO A 112 18.90 23.45 -39.27
N PRO A 113 18.73 23.96 -38.03
CA PRO A 113 19.82 24.50 -37.22
C PRO A 113 20.56 23.40 -36.43
N GLN A 114 21.89 23.53 -36.36
CA GLN A 114 22.79 22.69 -35.56
C GLN A 114 23.06 23.35 -34.19
N PRO A 115 23.06 22.61 -33.07
CA PRO A 115 23.46 23.15 -31.76
C PRO A 115 25.00 23.19 -31.62
N THR A 116 25.52 24.29 -31.07
CA THR A 116 26.94 24.51 -30.78
C THR A 116 27.36 23.95 -29.41
N GLN A 117 28.39 23.11 -29.37
CA GLN A 117 29.23 22.91 -28.19
C GLN A 117 30.29 24.03 -28.07
N PRO A 118 30.77 24.30 -26.85
CA PRO A 118 32.17 24.66 -26.60
C PRO A 118 32.92 23.51 -25.93
N ALA A 119 34.22 23.36 -26.23
CA ALA A 119 35.06 22.27 -25.75
C ALA A 119 36.11 22.71 -24.71
N THR A 120 36.29 21.85 -23.70
CA THR A 120 37.55 21.45 -23.04
C THR A 120 38.69 22.46 -22.79
N THR A 121 39.12 22.54 -21.53
CA THR A 121 40.44 22.06 -20.99
C THR A 121 40.49 22.43 -19.51
N ALA A 122 41.23 21.83 -18.58
CA ALA A 122 41.92 20.56 -18.34
C ALA A 122 42.77 20.79 -17.05
N THR A 123 43.37 19.75 -16.44
CA THR A 123 44.25 19.78 -15.22
C THR A 123 43.54 20.01 -13.87
N ASP A 124 44.01 19.49 -12.72
CA ASP A 124 44.72 18.22 -12.38
C ASP A 124 44.64 18.01 -10.84
N SER A 125 44.83 16.77 -10.38
CA SER A 125 45.46 16.39 -9.09
C SER A 125 44.80 16.69 -7.72
N THR A 126 44.14 15.64 -7.18
CA THR A 126 44.43 14.94 -5.90
C THR A 126 44.46 15.63 -4.51
N ILE A 127 44.08 14.80 -3.50
CA ILE A 127 44.52 14.74 -2.08
C ILE A 127 43.50 15.11 -0.96
N ALA A 128 43.07 14.03 -0.28
CA ALA A 128 42.82 13.80 1.16
C ALA A 128 41.79 14.59 1.99
N ALA A 129 41.27 13.87 2.99
CA ALA A 129 40.34 14.31 4.01
C ALA A 129 41.03 14.78 5.30
N THR A 130 40.37 15.67 6.04
CA THR A 130 40.43 16.02 7.49
C THR A 130 39.73 17.39 7.63
N SER A 131 39.16 17.85 8.74
CA SER A 131 38.78 17.25 10.03
C SER A 131 37.95 18.29 10.82
N ALA A 132 37.40 17.87 11.97
CA ALA A 132 37.06 18.71 13.12
C ALA A 132 35.82 19.62 13.06
N ALA A 133 34.92 19.38 14.01
CA ALA A 133 33.96 20.37 14.50
C ALA A 133 34.64 21.34 15.48
N GLN A 134 34.12 22.56 15.57
CA GLN A 134 34.19 23.36 16.79
C GLN A 134 32.85 24.06 17.02
N ASN A 135 32.35 23.95 18.26
CA ASN A 135 31.41 24.92 18.83
C ASN A 135 32.17 26.23 19.07
N ASP A 136 31.46 27.35 19.12
CA ASP A 136 31.56 28.19 20.31
C ASP A 136 30.30 29.00 20.56
N SER A 137 29.99 29.20 21.85
CA SER A 137 28.87 30.02 22.33
C SER A 137 29.37 31.39 22.77
N PHE A 138 28.49 32.40 22.81
CA PHE A 138 28.74 33.56 23.68
C PHE A 138 27.54 33.84 24.58
N ALA A 139 27.83 34.05 25.86
CA ALA A 139 26.87 34.22 26.93
C ALA A 139 26.70 35.68 27.33
N ALA A 140 25.64 35.97 28.08
CA ALA A 140 25.67 36.99 29.15
C ALA A 140 24.64 36.65 30.24
N THR A 141 25.05 36.82 31.49
CA THR A 141 24.39 36.34 32.72
C THR A 141 24.06 37.51 33.65
N LEU A 142 23.04 37.37 34.50
CA LEU A 142 22.89 37.94 35.87
C LEU A 142 21.54 37.40 36.43
N ALA A 143 21.49 36.39 37.30
CA ALA A 143 21.88 36.32 38.73
C ALA A 143 21.11 37.30 39.64
N ALA A 144 20.67 36.95 40.87
CA ALA A 144 20.42 35.67 41.54
C ALA A 144 19.74 35.95 42.91
N SER A 145 18.76 35.16 43.37
CA SER A 145 18.48 34.92 44.81
C SER A 145 17.55 33.71 45.03
N GLU A 146 18.03 32.74 45.81
CA GLU A 146 17.25 31.64 46.42
C GLU A 146 16.56 32.13 47.74
N PRO A 147 15.87 31.31 48.59
CA PRO A 147 15.75 29.85 48.56
C PRO A 147 14.41 29.18 49.01
N THR A 148 14.42 27.85 48.85
CA THR A 148 13.86 26.79 49.74
C THR A 148 12.39 26.30 49.70
N GLN A 149 12.32 24.95 49.64
CA GLN A 149 11.34 24.01 50.24
C GLN A 149 9.96 23.89 49.55
N THR A 150 9.52 22.72 49.03
CA THR A 150 9.21 21.40 49.68
C THR A 150 8.24 21.55 50.86
N SER A 151 7.12 20.83 50.99
CA SER A 151 6.74 19.54 50.41
C SER A 151 5.21 19.35 50.40
N SER A 152 4.74 18.35 49.66
CA SER A 152 3.40 17.75 49.77
C SER A 152 3.15 17.08 51.14
N VAL A 153 1.91 17.04 51.61
CA VAL A 153 1.22 15.85 52.20
C VAL A 153 -0.30 16.12 52.24
N SER A 154 -1.08 15.04 52.26
CA SER A 154 -2.56 14.95 52.31
C SER A 154 -3.18 15.33 53.67
N ASP A 155 -4.51 15.45 53.73
CA ASP A 155 -5.36 14.50 54.49
C ASP A 155 -6.84 14.89 54.48
N ALA A 156 -7.69 13.98 54.93
CA ALA A 156 -9.14 14.11 54.95
C ALA A 156 -9.73 14.05 56.38
N GLU A 157 -10.92 14.65 56.49
CA GLU A 157 -12.04 14.23 57.35
C GLU A 157 -12.19 14.68 58.83
N ILE A 158 -13.46 14.88 59.20
CA ILE A 158 -14.12 14.77 60.52
C ILE A 158 -14.21 16.00 61.48
N LYS A 159 -15.46 16.51 61.57
CA LYS A 159 -16.23 17.04 62.75
C LYS A 159 -15.69 18.28 63.50
N ASN A 160 -16.49 19.15 64.11
CA ASN A 160 -17.95 19.42 64.21
C ASN A 160 -18.05 20.87 64.80
N VAL A 161 -19.10 21.67 64.64
CA VAL A 161 -20.20 21.83 65.63
C VAL A 161 -21.03 23.09 65.25
N ASN A 162 -22.36 22.93 65.20
CA ASN A 162 -23.43 23.95 65.31
C ASN A 162 -23.59 25.07 64.25
N ASN A 163 -24.78 25.66 64.04
CA ASN A 163 -26.19 25.20 64.14
C ASN A 163 -27.10 26.35 63.56
N VAL A 164 -28.41 26.10 63.39
CA VAL A 164 -29.51 27.11 63.26
C VAL A 164 -29.74 27.78 61.88
N LEU A 165 -30.60 27.12 61.10
CA LEU A 165 -31.85 27.62 60.47
C LEU A 165 -31.86 28.83 59.48
N HIS A 166 -32.32 28.51 58.26
CA HIS A 166 -33.04 29.40 57.33
C HIS A 166 -34.39 29.91 57.91
N PRO A 167 -35.02 30.89 57.25
CA PRO A 167 -36.21 30.54 56.48
C PRO A 167 -36.21 31.08 55.03
N SER A 168 -37.03 30.47 54.17
CA SER A 168 -37.19 30.77 52.74
C SER A 168 -38.49 31.54 52.44
N ASP A 169 -38.54 32.23 51.30
CA ASP A 169 -39.71 32.96 50.82
C ASP A 169 -40.86 32.08 50.30
N PHE A 170 -42.03 32.72 50.23
CA PHE A 170 -43.32 32.28 49.67
C PHE A 170 -43.24 32.00 48.12
N GLN A 171 -44.19 31.37 47.39
CA GLN A 171 -45.60 31.04 47.63
C GLN A 171 -46.18 29.93 46.69
N ARG A 172 -47.24 29.26 47.18
CA ARG A 172 -48.34 28.41 46.62
C ARG A 172 -48.97 28.80 45.23
N PRO A 173 -50.04 28.15 44.65
CA PRO A 173 -51.04 27.14 45.14
C PRO A 173 -51.36 26.00 44.09
N PRO A 174 -52.54 25.30 44.00
CA PRO A 174 -53.74 25.15 44.88
C PRO A 174 -54.33 23.72 45.09
N ALA A 175 -55.22 23.55 46.10
CA ALA A 175 -56.48 22.75 46.08
C ALA A 175 -57.24 22.90 47.43
N ALA A 176 -58.56 22.63 47.46
CA ALA A 176 -59.51 22.82 48.58
C ALA A 176 -60.17 21.45 49.00
N PRO A 177 -61.33 21.32 49.72
CA PRO A 177 -62.28 22.29 50.32
C PRO A 177 -62.96 21.91 51.69
N HIS A 178 -63.95 22.71 52.14
CA HIS A 178 -65.03 22.45 53.16
C HIS A 178 -64.63 22.45 54.68
N THR A 179 -65.44 22.87 55.69
CA THR A 179 -66.84 23.39 55.79
C THR A 179 -67.13 24.09 57.16
N ALA A 180 -67.88 25.22 57.19
CA ALA A 180 -68.96 25.65 58.13
C ALA A 180 -68.81 25.63 59.71
N PRO A 181 -69.72 26.26 60.52
CA PRO A 181 -70.26 27.63 60.53
C PRO A 181 -70.19 28.31 61.97
N PRO A 182 -71.10 29.17 62.53
CA PRO A 182 -70.70 30.53 63.00
C PRO A 182 -70.98 30.89 64.52
N PRO A 183 -71.67 32.00 64.91
CA PRO A 183 -71.15 33.14 65.70
C PRO A 183 -71.90 33.29 67.07
N PRO A 184 -72.25 34.47 67.66
CA PRO A 184 -71.75 35.86 67.61
C PRO A 184 -71.51 36.49 69.03
N LEU A 185 -71.15 37.80 69.11
CA LEU A 185 -71.87 38.82 69.92
C LEU A 185 -71.28 40.24 69.70
N THR A 186 -72.05 41.27 70.08
CA THR A 186 -72.01 42.63 69.48
C THR A 186 -71.58 43.77 70.47
N PRO A 187 -72.01 45.05 70.37
CA PRO A 187 -71.16 46.22 70.06
C PRO A 187 -71.24 47.27 71.21
N PRO A 188 -71.27 48.62 71.02
CA PRO A 188 -70.79 49.53 69.96
C PRO A 188 -69.90 50.69 70.49
N VAL A 189 -69.43 51.61 69.62
CA VAL A 189 -69.67 53.08 69.73
C VAL A 189 -69.45 53.70 68.33
N ASN A 190 -70.30 54.65 67.95
CA ASN A 190 -70.24 55.46 66.73
C ASN A 190 -70.13 56.95 67.12
N LYS A 191 -69.31 57.73 66.41
CA LYS A 191 -69.66 59.10 65.98
C LYS A 191 -68.71 59.61 64.90
N ASN A 192 -69.25 59.86 63.71
CA ASN A 192 -68.62 60.69 62.69
C ASN A 192 -68.62 62.16 63.14
N ASP A 193 -67.60 62.93 62.76
CA ASP A 193 -67.86 64.19 62.03
C ASP A 193 -66.67 64.64 61.15
N PHE A 194 -66.98 65.40 60.10
CA PHE A 194 -66.05 65.93 59.10
C PHE A 194 -65.48 67.29 59.52
N GLN A 195 -64.18 67.51 59.33
CA GLN A 195 -63.67 68.81 58.86
C GLN A 195 -62.52 68.65 57.87
N GLN A 196 -62.61 69.37 56.75
CA GLN A 196 -61.67 69.27 55.64
C GLN A 196 -60.47 70.21 55.85
N ARG A 197 -59.24 69.75 55.57
CA ARG A 197 -58.05 70.63 55.44
C ARG A 197 -57.71 70.85 53.95
N PRO A 198 -57.23 72.04 53.56
CA PRO A 198 -57.12 72.43 52.16
C PRO A 198 -56.01 71.69 51.40
N LYS A 199 -56.32 71.23 50.18
CA LYS A 199 -55.35 70.62 49.26
C LYS A 199 -54.40 71.68 48.68
N LYS A 200 -53.13 71.68 49.12
CA LYS A 200 -52.05 72.47 48.51
C LYS A 200 -51.67 71.86 47.15
N LYS A 201 -51.91 72.58 46.04
CA LYS A 201 -51.47 72.17 44.69
C LYS A 201 -49.94 72.07 44.61
N THR A 202 -49.40 70.86 44.41
CA THR A 202 -47.97 70.60 44.19
C THR A 202 -47.67 70.26 42.72
N THR A 203 -47.98 71.19 41.81
CA THR A 203 -47.91 70.98 40.35
C THR A 203 -46.50 71.09 39.74
N SER A 204 -45.43 71.22 40.54
CA SER A 204 -44.05 71.39 40.05
C SER A 204 -43.15 70.15 40.24
N SER A 205 -43.35 69.38 41.31
CA SER A 205 -42.40 68.31 41.70
C SER A 205 -42.44 67.07 40.79
N ARG A 206 -43.63 66.68 40.27
CA ARG A 206 -43.73 65.51 39.37
C ARG A 206 -43.01 65.71 38.03
N LYS A 207 -43.08 66.92 37.46
CA LYS A 207 -42.34 67.24 36.23
C LYS A 207 -40.83 67.22 36.46
N MET A 208 -40.38 67.79 37.59
CA MET A 208 -38.96 67.81 37.98
C MET A 208 -38.39 66.40 38.19
N ILE A 209 -39.13 65.52 38.89
CA ILE A 209 -38.75 64.11 39.08
C ILE A 209 -38.67 63.36 37.75
N LEU A 210 -39.64 63.57 36.84
CA LEU A 210 -39.62 62.97 35.50
C LEU A 210 -38.41 63.42 34.66
N THR A 211 -38.04 64.71 34.68
CA THR A 211 -36.81 65.17 34.00
C THR A 211 -35.54 64.60 34.61
N ILE A 212 -35.46 64.45 35.94
CA ILE A 212 -34.29 63.84 36.60
C ILE A 212 -34.18 62.35 36.22
N ILE A 213 -35.30 61.61 36.22
CA ILE A 213 -35.34 60.21 35.76
C ILE A 213 -34.91 60.10 34.29
N LEU A 214 -35.37 61.01 33.42
CA LEU A 214 -34.97 61.03 32.01
C LEU A 214 -33.46 61.28 31.85
N ILE A 215 -32.89 62.24 32.58
CA ILE A 215 -31.45 62.55 32.53
C ILE A 215 -30.64 61.36 33.06
N VAL A 216 -31.04 60.75 34.17
CA VAL A 216 -30.38 59.54 34.72
C VAL A 216 -30.48 58.37 33.74
N ALA A 217 -31.62 58.18 33.06
CA ALA A 217 -31.76 57.16 32.02
C ALA A 217 -30.85 57.41 30.82
N VAL A 218 -30.75 58.65 30.33
CA VAL A 218 -29.84 59.03 29.23
C VAL A 218 -28.37 58.84 29.63
N LEU A 219 -27.99 59.21 30.85
CA LEU A 219 -26.63 58.98 31.37
C LEU A 219 -26.33 57.49 31.56
N ALA A 220 -27.29 56.68 32.01
CA ALA A 220 -27.16 55.23 32.13
C ALA A 220 -27.03 54.55 30.75
N ILE A 221 -27.81 54.99 29.75
CA ILE A 221 -27.69 54.53 28.36
C ILE A 221 -26.35 54.95 27.77
N GLY A 222 -25.89 56.17 28.02
CA GLY A 222 -24.57 56.66 27.59
C GLY A 222 -23.42 55.87 28.22
N ALA A 223 -23.49 55.60 29.53
CA ALA A 223 -22.51 54.78 30.24
C ALA A 223 -22.52 53.31 29.77
N LEU A 224 -23.70 52.75 29.48
CA LEU A 224 -23.84 51.40 28.92
C LEU A 224 -23.25 51.33 27.49
N ALA A 225 -23.58 52.29 26.62
CA ALA A 225 -23.01 52.39 25.28
C ALA A 225 -21.49 52.55 25.31
N TYR A 226 -20.98 53.41 26.20
CA TYR A 226 -19.54 53.60 26.43
C TYR A 226 -18.86 52.32 26.95
N PHE A 227 -19.48 51.60 27.90
CA PHE A 227 -18.96 50.34 28.42
C PHE A 227 -18.94 49.20 27.38
N LEU A 228 -19.93 49.18 26.48
CA LEU A 228 -19.98 48.26 25.33
C LEU A 228 -18.94 48.63 24.26
N LEU A 229 -18.69 49.93 24.01
CA LEU A 229 -17.67 50.40 23.08
C LEU A 229 -16.23 50.24 23.59
N LEU A 230 -16.01 50.27 24.91
CA LEU A 230 -14.70 50.06 25.53
C LEU A 230 -14.27 48.59 25.63
N ASN A 231 -15.19 47.64 25.42
CA ASN A 231 -14.89 46.20 25.39
C ASN A 231 -15.39 45.60 24.06
N PRO A 232 -14.78 45.95 22.91
CA PRO A 232 -15.04 45.22 21.69
C PRO A 232 -14.73 43.74 21.94
N GLY A 233 -15.72 42.88 21.72
CA GLY A 233 -15.53 41.44 21.87
C GLY A 233 -14.50 40.92 20.86
N ALA A 234 -13.78 39.85 21.22
CA ALA A 234 -12.75 39.26 20.36
C ALA A 234 -13.25 39.06 18.92
N LYS A 235 -12.49 39.54 17.94
CA LYS A 235 -12.78 39.32 16.53
C LYS A 235 -12.05 38.05 16.07
N VAL A 236 -12.82 36.98 15.93
CA VAL A 236 -12.33 35.68 15.48
C VAL A 236 -12.71 35.47 14.01
N ILE A 237 -11.76 35.01 13.21
CA ILE A 237 -11.88 34.80 11.77
C ILE A 237 -11.46 33.37 11.47
N GLN A 238 -12.31 32.62 10.76
CA GLN A 238 -11.96 31.29 10.26
C GLN A 238 -10.92 31.42 9.13
N THR A 239 -9.79 30.72 9.23
CA THR A 239 -8.69 30.82 8.23
C THR A 239 -8.94 29.91 7.03
N THR A 240 -9.53 28.74 7.26
CA THR A 240 -9.96 27.78 6.23
C THR A 240 -11.32 27.19 6.58
N LYS A 241 -12.11 26.82 5.56
CA LYS A 241 -13.36 26.05 5.74
C LYS A 241 -13.17 24.55 5.63
N THR A 242 -12.03 24.10 5.12
CA THR A 242 -11.73 22.69 4.83
C THR A 242 -10.59 22.21 5.69
N ILE A 243 -10.67 20.94 6.08
CA ILE A 243 -9.62 20.18 6.76
C ILE A 243 -9.27 19.02 5.83
N GLU A 244 -7.98 18.79 5.61
CA GLU A 244 -7.52 17.71 4.73
C GLU A 244 -7.60 16.36 5.47
N ALA A 245 -8.29 15.40 4.88
CA ALA A 245 -8.52 14.10 5.49
C ALA A 245 -7.21 13.31 5.68
N GLY A 246 -7.17 12.45 6.69
CA GLY A 246 -6.00 11.62 7.01
C GLY A 246 -4.79 12.38 7.58
N THR A 247 -4.82 13.72 7.65
CA THR A 247 -3.72 14.54 8.16
C THR A 247 -3.94 15.01 9.60
N ASP A 248 -2.87 15.05 10.40
CA ASP A 248 -2.92 15.64 11.75
C ASP A 248 -3.03 17.17 11.66
N VAL A 249 -4.03 17.75 12.35
CA VAL A 249 -4.34 19.18 12.28
C VAL A 249 -4.38 19.80 13.68
N ASP A 250 -3.63 20.89 13.89
CA ASP A 250 -3.82 21.75 15.06
C ASP A 250 -5.05 22.64 14.82
N LEU A 251 -6.16 22.31 15.49
CA LEU A 251 -7.42 23.03 15.42
C LEU A 251 -7.29 24.54 15.75
N LEU A 252 -6.28 24.96 16.51
CA LEU A 252 -6.04 26.39 16.82
C LEU A 252 -5.51 27.17 15.62
N THR A 253 -4.94 26.51 14.60
CA THR A 253 -4.48 27.17 13.35
C THR A 253 -5.63 27.46 12.37
N LEU A 254 -6.77 26.81 12.54
CA LEU A 254 -7.98 26.96 11.72
C LEU A 254 -8.74 28.27 11.98
N ILE A 255 -8.34 29.03 13.00
CA ILE A 255 -8.85 30.36 13.31
C ILE A 255 -7.72 31.36 13.55
N SER A 256 -8.02 32.63 13.30
CA SER A 256 -7.20 33.77 13.65
C SER A 256 -7.98 34.71 14.56
N VAL A 257 -7.34 35.22 15.60
CA VAL A 257 -7.93 36.18 16.54
C VAL A 257 -7.16 37.48 16.41
N GLN A 258 -7.87 38.57 16.12
CA GLN A 258 -7.25 39.91 16.08
C GLN A 258 -6.74 40.29 17.48
N GLU A 259 -5.52 40.84 17.58
CA GLU A 259 -4.83 41.12 18.85
C GLU A 259 -4.69 39.86 19.74
N ARG A 260 -4.30 38.72 19.13
CA ARG A 260 -4.19 37.39 19.77
C ARG A 260 -3.50 37.43 21.14
N GLU A 261 -2.48 38.26 21.29
CA GLU A 261 -1.71 38.46 22.53
C GLU A 261 -2.59 38.83 23.74
N ASN A 262 -3.70 39.56 23.51
CA ASN A 262 -4.66 39.98 24.54
C ASN A 262 -5.61 38.86 25.00
N TYR A 263 -5.56 37.68 24.37
CA TYR A 263 -6.50 36.59 24.59
C TYR A 263 -5.80 35.25 24.87
N ASP A 264 -6.46 34.42 25.66
CA ASP A 264 -6.21 32.97 25.74
C ASP A 264 -7.27 32.26 24.92
N ILE A 265 -6.85 31.25 24.14
CA ILE A 265 -7.71 30.55 23.18
C ILE A 265 -7.62 29.05 23.47
N ALA A 266 -8.77 28.41 23.65
CA ALA A 266 -8.86 26.97 23.84
C ALA A 266 -9.93 26.37 22.93
N VAL A 267 -9.71 25.13 22.47
CA VAL A 267 -10.77 24.31 21.89
C VAL A 267 -11.65 23.81 23.04
N LYS A 268 -12.90 24.24 23.07
CA LYS A 268 -13.88 23.84 24.10
C LYS A 268 -14.43 22.44 23.82
N SER A 269 -14.68 22.16 22.55
CA SER A 269 -15.20 20.88 22.06
C SER A 269 -14.95 20.79 20.55
N SER A 270 -14.61 19.59 20.09
CA SER A 270 -14.46 19.24 18.69
C SER A 270 -15.04 17.85 18.47
N GLU A 271 -15.82 17.70 17.40
CA GLU A 271 -16.27 16.39 16.90
C GLU A 271 -15.48 15.97 15.65
N VAL A 272 -14.44 16.73 15.26
CA VAL A 272 -13.66 16.51 14.04
C VAL A 272 -12.94 15.16 14.10
N ASP A 273 -13.35 14.24 13.22
CA ASP A 273 -12.58 13.05 12.86
C ASP A 273 -11.96 13.27 11.48
N VAL A 274 -10.64 13.47 11.43
CA VAL A 274 -9.92 13.67 10.16
C VAL A 274 -9.92 12.43 9.27
N LYS A 275 -10.29 11.25 9.78
CA LYS A 275 -10.38 10.00 9.00
C LYS A 275 -11.77 9.73 8.43
N ALA A 276 -12.73 10.62 8.68
CA ALA A 276 -14.09 10.51 8.17
C ALA A 276 -14.47 11.79 7.39
N LEU A 277 -14.84 11.61 6.12
CA LEU A 277 -15.29 12.72 5.28
C LEU A 277 -16.65 13.23 5.79
N GLY A 278 -16.81 14.55 5.91
CA GLY A 278 -18.06 15.11 6.44
C GLY A 278 -17.97 16.56 6.89
N ASN A 279 -19.08 17.05 7.46
CA ASN A 279 -19.16 18.39 8.03
C ASN A 279 -19.14 18.31 9.56
N TYR A 280 -18.23 19.07 10.17
CA TYR A 280 -17.93 19.04 11.59
C TYR A 280 -18.04 20.42 12.21
N LYS A 281 -18.23 20.45 13.53
CA LYS A 281 -18.26 21.68 14.33
C LYS A 281 -17.10 21.70 15.30
N VAL A 282 -16.49 22.87 15.44
CA VAL A 282 -15.51 23.17 16.51
C VAL A 282 -15.98 24.40 17.25
N ILE A 283 -16.01 24.31 18.58
CA ILE A 283 -16.32 25.44 19.46
C ILE A 283 -15.02 25.87 20.13
N TYR A 284 -14.65 27.13 19.91
CA TYR A 284 -13.49 27.77 20.53
C TYR A 284 -13.95 28.70 21.64
N THR A 285 -13.34 28.61 22.81
CA THR A 285 -13.48 29.61 23.86
C THR A 285 -12.33 30.60 23.77
N VAL A 286 -12.64 31.88 23.62
CA VAL A 286 -11.68 32.98 23.63
C VAL A 286 -11.88 33.81 24.90
N THR A 287 -10.87 33.83 25.75
CA THR A 287 -10.87 34.50 27.07
C THR A 287 -9.97 35.73 27.03
N SER A 288 -10.51 36.91 27.36
CA SER A 288 -9.72 38.14 27.44
C SER A 288 -8.90 38.19 28.72
N LYS A 289 -7.57 38.29 28.59
CA LYS A 289 -6.61 38.35 29.71
C LYS A 289 -6.79 39.57 30.61
N LYS A 290 -7.38 40.65 30.08
CA LYS A 290 -7.57 41.92 30.79
C LYS A 290 -8.70 41.86 31.83
N ASN A 291 -9.69 40.99 31.62
CA ASN A 291 -10.92 40.98 32.42
C ASN A 291 -11.49 39.57 32.68
N GLN A 292 -10.75 38.52 32.32
CA GLN A 292 -11.12 37.10 32.43
C GLN A 292 -12.50 36.74 31.84
N LYS A 293 -13.02 37.53 30.90
CA LYS A 293 -14.29 37.22 30.22
C LYS A 293 -14.05 36.29 29.04
N ALA A 294 -14.68 35.12 29.10
CA ALA A 294 -14.75 34.14 28.02
C ALA A 294 -15.92 34.40 27.08
N LYS A 295 -15.74 34.10 25.79
CA LYS A 295 -16.80 34.00 24.80
C LYS A 295 -16.54 32.82 23.87
N ASP A 296 -17.59 32.07 23.56
CA ASP A 296 -17.54 30.94 22.64
C ASP A 296 -17.82 31.37 21.20
N PHE A 297 -17.14 30.72 20.26
CA PHE A 297 -17.29 30.88 18.81
C PHE A 297 -17.40 29.49 18.18
N GLU A 298 -18.52 29.21 17.53
CA GLU A 298 -18.77 27.97 16.78
C GLU A 298 -18.45 28.19 15.31
N PHE A 299 -17.62 27.32 14.73
CA PHE A 299 -17.32 27.28 13.30
C PHE A 299 -17.62 25.89 12.72
N ALA A 300 -18.08 25.88 11.48
CA ALA A 300 -18.28 24.65 10.71
C ALA A 300 -17.11 24.45 9.74
N PHE A 301 -16.63 23.20 9.66
CA PHE A 301 -15.54 22.77 8.78
C PHE A 301 -15.98 21.55 7.98
N THR A 302 -15.45 21.39 6.77
CA THR A 302 -15.63 20.19 5.95
C THR A 302 -14.32 19.41 5.94
N VAL A 303 -14.33 18.20 6.48
CA VAL A 303 -13.25 17.23 6.23
C VAL A 303 -13.47 16.67 4.84
N GLN A 304 -12.51 16.91 3.96
CA GLN A 304 -12.50 16.43 2.58
C GLN A 304 -11.09 15.95 2.26
N ASP A 305 -11.00 15.08 1.26
CA ASP A 305 -9.74 14.51 0.79
C ASP A 305 -9.44 15.08 -0.59
N THR A 306 -8.33 15.82 -0.72
CA THR A 306 -7.91 16.50 -1.95
C THR A 306 -6.48 16.18 -2.36
N THR A 307 -5.79 15.36 -1.56
CA THR A 307 -4.41 14.95 -1.78
C THR A 307 -4.37 13.74 -2.71
N PRO A 308 -3.62 13.78 -3.83
CA PRO A 308 -3.46 12.60 -4.66
C PRO A 308 -2.53 11.54 -4.04
N PRO A 309 -2.81 10.25 -4.29
CA PRO A 309 -1.96 9.16 -3.82
C PRO A 309 -0.55 9.25 -4.41
N GLN A 310 0.45 8.75 -3.68
CA GLN A 310 1.86 8.78 -4.10
C GLN A 310 2.26 7.45 -4.72
N ILE A 311 2.62 7.45 -6.01
CA ILE A 311 3.18 6.28 -6.71
C ILE A 311 4.71 6.31 -6.57
N ASN A 312 5.25 5.44 -5.72
CA ASN A 312 6.69 5.21 -5.62
C ASN A 312 7.07 3.97 -6.44
N ALA A 313 7.82 4.20 -7.52
CA ALA A 313 8.23 3.21 -8.50
C ALA A 313 9.60 3.58 -9.09
N PRO A 314 10.45 2.61 -9.49
CA PRO A 314 11.68 2.89 -10.22
C PRO A 314 11.42 3.67 -11.52
N ASP A 315 12.28 4.63 -11.85
CA ASP A 315 12.21 5.35 -13.14
C ASP A 315 12.46 4.43 -14.34
N THR A 316 13.06 3.26 -14.11
CA THR A 316 13.38 2.27 -15.14
C THR A 316 13.20 0.86 -14.61
N ILE A 317 12.52 0.01 -15.40
CA ILE A 317 12.36 -1.42 -15.18
C ILE A 317 13.01 -2.16 -16.34
N ALA A 318 14.03 -2.96 -16.06
CA ALA A 318 14.67 -3.81 -17.06
C ALA A 318 13.94 -5.16 -17.15
N VAL A 319 13.65 -5.60 -18.36
CA VAL A 319 13.11 -6.93 -18.66
C VAL A 319 13.97 -7.57 -19.74
N ILE A 320 14.16 -8.88 -19.61
CA ILE A 320 14.88 -9.66 -20.61
C ILE A 320 13.94 -9.96 -21.77
N LYS A 321 14.46 -9.96 -22.99
CA LYS A 321 13.69 -10.26 -24.20
C LYS A 321 12.91 -11.59 -24.08
N ASP A 322 11.71 -11.63 -24.62
CA ASP A 322 10.76 -12.75 -24.58
C ASP A 322 10.33 -13.23 -23.18
N GLN A 323 10.79 -12.57 -22.09
CA GLN A 323 10.36 -12.86 -20.73
C GLN A 323 9.06 -12.12 -20.36
N PRO A 324 8.28 -12.61 -19.39
CA PRO A 324 7.12 -11.90 -18.87
C PRO A 324 7.55 -10.63 -18.14
N LEU A 325 6.92 -9.50 -18.49
CA LEU A 325 7.09 -8.23 -17.81
C LEU A 325 6.22 -8.19 -16.54
N ASN A 326 6.84 -7.97 -15.38
CA ASN A 326 6.14 -7.62 -14.15
C ASN A 326 6.54 -6.20 -13.74
N ILE A 327 5.64 -5.24 -13.94
CA ILE A 327 5.86 -3.84 -13.52
C ILE A 327 5.58 -3.65 -12.03
N PHE A 328 4.75 -4.49 -11.42
CA PHE A 328 4.19 -4.25 -10.08
C PHE A 328 5.04 -4.79 -8.92
N SER A 329 6.15 -5.50 -9.19
CA SER A 329 7.00 -6.09 -8.13
C SER A 329 7.63 -5.05 -7.21
N ASP A 330 7.97 -3.89 -7.75
CA ASP A 330 8.77 -2.85 -7.09
C ASP A 330 8.00 -1.52 -6.98
N VAL A 331 6.66 -1.57 -7.07
CA VAL A 331 5.78 -0.40 -6.99
C VAL A 331 5.00 -0.41 -5.68
N THR A 332 5.09 0.69 -4.95
CA THR A 332 4.33 0.93 -3.72
C THR A 332 3.49 2.19 -3.88
N ILE A 333 2.25 2.16 -3.40
CA ILE A 333 1.32 3.30 -3.46
C ILE A 333 0.85 3.63 -2.05
N THR A 334 0.93 4.90 -1.68
CA THR A 334 0.53 5.39 -0.35
C THR A 334 -0.27 6.67 -0.43
N ASP A 335 -1.26 6.80 0.44
CA ASP A 335 -2.19 7.91 0.54
C ASP A 335 -2.39 8.32 2.02
N ASN A 336 -2.73 9.59 2.27
CA ASN A 336 -3.00 10.15 3.60
C ASN A 336 -4.25 9.56 4.25
N LEU A 337 -5.34 9.41 3.49
CA LEU A 337 -6.61 8.88 4.00
C LEU A 337 -6.72 7.36 3.74
N ASP A 338 -6.40 6.94 2.52
CA ASP A 338 -6.57 5.55 2.08
C ASP A 338 -5.43 4.62 2.52
N GLY A 339 -4.30 5.16 2.99
CA GLY A 339 -3.17 4.38 3.47
C GLY A 339 -2.43 3.68 2.33
N THR A 340 -2.06 2.41 2.50
CA THR A 340 -1.42 1.63 1.42
C THR A 340 -2.46 1.16 0.41
N ILE A 341 -2.29 1.54 -0.86
CA ILE A 341 -3.15 1.12 -1.97
C ILE A 341 -2.49 -0.06 -2.69
N ASP A 342 -3.28 -1.08 -3.05
CA ASP A 342 -2.81 -2.27 -3.76
C ASP A 342 -2.34 -1.90 -5.18
N PRO A 343 -1.12 -2.30 -5.63
CA PRO A 343 -0.62 -2.02 -6.98
C PRO A 343 -1.51 -2.51 -8.13
N SER A 344 -2.42 -3.46 -7.90
CA SER A 344 -3.43 -3.88 -8.89
C SER A 344 -4.46 -2.80 -9.22
N ALA A 345 -4.54 -1.71 -8.45
CA ALA A 345 -5.34 -0.52 -8.77
C ALA A 345 -4.68 0.37 -9.84
N ILE A 346 -3.45 0.08 -10.28
CA ILE A 346 -2.76 0.87 -11.31
C ILE A 346 -3.38 0.62 -12.68
N ILE A 347 -3.78 1.71 -13.34
CA ILE A 347 -4.04 1.77 -14.76
C ILE A 347 -2.72 2.12 -15.46
N MET A 348 -2.22 1.18 -16.27
CA MET A 348 -1.01 1.32 -17.05
C MET A 348 -1.34 1.76 -18.48
N GLU A 349 -0.76 2.87 -18.91
CA GLU A 349 -0.77 3.33 -20.30
C GLU A 349 0.59 3.04 -20.96
N GLY A 350 0.55 2.51 -22.18
CA GLY A 350 1.72 1.94 -22.87
C GLY A 350 1.62 0.43 -23.02
N SER A 351 2.40 -0.16 -23.93
CA SER A 351 2.43 -1.61 -24.15
C SER A 351 3.83 -2.04 -24.60
N PRO A 352 4.77 -2.21 -23.65
CA PRO A 352 6.13 -2.65 -23.97
C PRO A 352 6.13 -4.01 -24.66
N ASN A 353 6.74 -4.10 -25.83
CA ASN A 353 6.87 -5.36 -26.56
C ASN A 353 8.15 -6.09 -26.09
N THR A 354 8.00 -7.05 -25.18
CA THR A 354 9.17 -7.80 -24.66
C THR A 354 9.87 -8.66 -25.71
N ALA A 355 9.27 -8.92 -26.87
CA ALA A 355 9.95 -9.62 -27.98
C ALA A 355 10.90 -8.73 -28.78
N THR A 356 10.95 -7.41 -28.52
CA THR A 356 11.77 -6.46 -29.29
C THR A 356 12.60 -5.57 -28.37
N VAL A 357 13.92 -5.60 -28.55
CA VAL A 357 14.88 -4.78 -27.82
C VAL A 357 14.58 -3.30 -27.99
N GLY A 358 14.61 -2.54 -26.90
CA GLY A 358 14.37 -1.11 -26.93
C GLY A 358 13.91 -0.55 -25.59
N THR A 359 13.65 0.75 -25.56
CA THR A 359 13.11 1.46 -24.40
C THR A 359 11.68 1.90 -24.71
N TYR A 360 10.73 1.48 -23.86
CA TYR A 360 9.32 1.73 -24.02
C TYR A 360 8.83 2.68 -22.91
N PRO A 361 8.25 3.85 -23.23
CA PRO A 361 7.64 4.69 -22.22
C PRO A 361 6.36 4.04 -21.70
N VAL A 362 6.16 4.09 -20.39
CA VAL A 362 4.95 3.63 -19.70
C VAL A 362 4.52 4.70 -18.72
N THR A 363 3.22 4.99 -18.65
CA THR A 363 2.64 5.85 -17.61
C THR A 363 1.80 4.99 -16.68
N LEU A 364 2.19 4.95 -15.41
CA LEU A 364 1.39 4.38 -14.34
C LEU A 364 0.45 5.46 -13.82
N SER A 365 -0.81 5.12 -13.59
CA SER A 365 -1.75 6.01 -12.94
C SER A 365 -2.63 5.28 -11.93
N VAL A 366 -3.00 5.96 -10.86
CA VAL A 366 -3.88 5.43 -9.82
C VAL A 366 -4.81 6.55 -9.35
N THR A 367 -5.98 6.17 -8.86
CA THR A 367 -6.98 7.09 -8.31
C THR A 367 -7.44 6.53 -6.98
N ASP A 368 -7.48 7.37 -5.95
CA ASP A 368 -7.96 6.99 -4.62
C ASP A 368 -9.50 6.83 -4.58
N LYS A 369 -10.07 6.54 -3.40
CA LYS A 369 -11.54 6.45 -3.23
C LYS A 369 -12.27 7.79 -3.34
N SER A 370 -11.58 8.90 -3.17
CA SER A 370 -12.12 10.27 -3.19
C SER A 370 -12.16 10.88 -4.60
N GLY A 371 -11.40 10.30 -5.54
CA GLY A 371 -11.31 10.71 -6.93
C GLY A 371 -10.02 11.46 -7.29
N ASN A 372 -9.06 11.62 -6.38
CA ASN A 372 -7.81 12.30 -6.71
C ASN A 372 -6.89 11.35 -7.48
N LYS A 373 -6.29 11.84 -8.58
CA LYS A 373 -5.49 11.02 -9.51
C LYS A 373 -4.02 11.39 -9.45
N ALA A 374 -3.17 10.37 -9.39
CA ALA A 374 -1.73 10.50 -9.55
C ALA A 374 -1.23 9.76 -10.79
N THR A 375 -0.07 10.21 -11.30
CA THR A 375 0.57 9.65 -12.50
C THR A 375 2.09 9.64 -12.34
N LYS A 376 2.74 8.55 -12.75
CA LYS A 376 4.21 8.38 -12.77
C LYS A 376 4.62 7.82 -14.12
N ALA A 377 5.49 8.52 -14.84
CA ALA A 377 6.15 7.99 -16.02
C ALA A 377 7.36 7.13 -15.62
N ILE A 378 7.52 5.99 -16.29
CA ILE A 378 8.67 5.07 -16.17
C ILE A 378 9.12 4.61 -17.56
N SER A 379 10.34 4.09 -17.65
CA SER A 379 10.86 3.43 -18.86
C SER A 379 10.97 1.92 -18.67
N VAL A 380 10.42 1.12 -19.57
CA VAL A 380 10.68 -0.32 -19.63
C VAL A 380 11.78 -0.57 -20.66
N ILE A 381 12.91 -1.11 -20.23
CA ILE A 381 14.04 -1.46 -21.11
C ILE A 381 14.00 -2.96 -21.38
N VAL A 382 13.82 -3.34 -22.64
CA VAL A 382 13.93 -4.72 -23.10
C VAL A 382 15.37 -4.98 -23.55
N GLU A 383 16.08 -5.85 -22.86
CA GLU A 383 17.47 -6.23 -23.14
C GLU A 383 17.54 -7.62 -23.75
N ASP A 384 18.32 -7.79 -24.83
CA ASP A 384 18.67 -9.12 -25.35
C ASP A 384 20.04 -9.53 -24.81
N LYS A 385 20.08 -10.56 -23.96
CA LYS A 385 21.32 -11.11 -23.39
C LYS A 385 21.76 -12.41 -24.08
N SER A 386 21.09 -12.86 -25.15
CA SER A 386 21.41 -14.08 -25.91
C SER A 386 22.71 -14.03 -26.74
N ASN A 387 23.66 -13.17 -26.36
CA ASN A 387 24.93 -12.98 -27.08
C ASN A 387 25.89 -14.15 -26.78
N PRO A 388 26.40 -14.89 -27.80
CA PRO A 388 27.36 -15.99 -27.63
C PRO A 388 28.59 -15.65 -26.79
N VAL A 389 29.15 -14.44 -26.93
CA VAL A 389 30.32 -13.99 -26.18
C VAL A 389 29.98 -13.86 -24.69
N THR A 390 28.80 -13.32 -24.37
CA THR A 390 28.32 -13.19 -22.98
C THR A 390 28.00 -14.55 -22.36
N PHE A 391 27.47 -15.50 -23.14
CA PHE A 391 27.25 -16.87 -22.66
C PHE A 391 28.57 -17.57 -22.36
N ILE A 392 29.49 -17.62 -23.33
CA ILE A 392 30.79 -18.31 -23.20
C ILE A 392 31.62 -17.72 -22.06
N ASN A 393 31.62 -16.41 -21.86
CA ASN A 393 32.33 -15.78 -20.74
C ASN A 393 31.88 -16.25 -19.35
N GLN A 394 30.72 -16.91 -19.22
CA GLN A 394 30.29 -17.54 -17.97
C GLN A 394 30.74 -19.01 -17.86
N ILE A 395 31.03 -19.67 -18.98
CA ILE A 395 31.30 -21.12 -19.02
C ILE A 395 32.73 -21.50 -19.43
N LYS A 396 33.57 -20.55 -19.89
CA LYS A 396 34.95 -20.79 -20.34
C LYS A 396 35.97 -21.04 -19.22
N TYR A 397 35.74 -22.11 -18.47
CA TYR A 397 36.54 -22.55 -17.33
C TYR A 397 36.82 -24.05 -17.40
N THR A 398 37.68 -24.52 -16.49
CA THR A 398 37.75 -25.94 -16.13
C THR A 398 36.69 -26.23 -15.06
N TRP A 399 35.94 -27.30 -15.28
CA TRP A 399 34.83 -27.74 -14.46
C TRP A 399 35.09 -29.16 -13.96
N GLU A 400 34.85 -29.42 -12.68
CA GLU A 400 34.90 -30.74 -12.06
C GLU A 400 33.49 -31.35 -12.00
N PHE A 401 33.35 -32.59 -12.45
CA PHE A 401 32.09 -33.34 -12.34
C PHE A 401 31.81 -33.73 -10.89
N LEU A 402 30.61 -33.41 -10.40
CA LEU A 402 30.17 -33.78 -9.04
C LEU A 402 29.90 -35.29 -8.92
N SER A 403 29.54 -35.95 -10.02
CA SER A 403 29.41 -37.41 -10.15
C SER A 403 30.77 -38.12 -10.06
N ASN A 404 31.83 -37.53 -10.63
CA ASN A 404 33.18 -38.08 -10.67
C ASN A 404 34.26 -36.99 -10.54
N PRO A 405 34.73 -36.67 -9.32
CA PRO A 405 35.73 -35.62 -9.08
C PRO A 405 37.12 -35.82 -9.72
N GLN A 406 37.38 -36.91 -10.43
CA GLN A 406 38.59 -37.07 -11.25
C GLN A 406 38.38 -36.63 -12.71
N GLN A 407 37.14 -36.61 -13.17
CA GLN A 407 36.75 -36.17 -14.50
C GLN A 407 36.63 -34.64 -14.54
N ILE A 408 37.06 -34.06 -15.66
CA ILE A 408 36.98 -32.62 -15.91
C ILE A 408 36.36 -32.33 -17.27
N LEU A 409 35.71 -31.18 -17.35
CA LEU A 409 35.22 -30.54 -18.56
C LEU A 409 36.00 -29.22 -18.72
N ILE A 410 36.68 -29.03 -19.84
CA ILE A 410 37.37 -27.78 -20.15
C ILE A 410 36.62 -27.10 -21.29
N ILE A 411 36.23 -25.85 -21.08
CA ILE A 411 35.68 -24.99 -22.13
C ILE A 411 36.59 -23.78 -22.25
N ARG A 412 37.07 -23.48 -23.46
CA ARG A 412 38.02 -22.38 -23.70
C ARG A 412 37.87 -21.79 -25.09
N GLU A 413 38.57 -20.70 -25.32
CA GLU A 413 38.56 -19.92 -26.56
C GLU A 413 39.98 -19.92 -27.16
N GLU A 414 40.12 -20.44 -28.38
CA GLU A 414 41.38 -20.54 -29.12
C GLU A 414 41.10 -20.16 -30.59
N ASP A 415 41.93 -19.31 -31.19
CA ASP A 415 41.81 -18.88 -32.60
C ASP A 415 40.40 -18.42 -33.03
N ASN A 416 39.72 -17.65 -32.16
CA ASN A 416 38.32 -17.21 -32.31
C ASN A 416 37.28 -18.35 -32.43
N LYS A 417 37.62 -19.55 -31.95
CA LYS A 417 36.72 -20.69 -31.82
C LYS A 417 36.55 -21.03 -30.35
N TYR A 418 35.37 -21.51 -29.99
CA TYR A 418 35.15 -22.13 -28.70
C TYR A 418 35.43 -23.62 -28.82
N LEU A 419 36.14 -24.18 -27.85
CA LEU A 419 36.48 -25.58 -27.77
C LEU A 419 35.93 -26.16 -26.47
N MET A 420 35.52 -27.43 -26.52
CA MET A 420 35.08 -28.21 -25.37
C MET A 420 35.84 -29.54 -25.35
N PHE A 421 36.34 -29.92 -24.19
CA PHE A 421 37.07 -31.17 -23.94
C PHE A 421 36.53 -31.84 -22.69
N VAL A 422 36.47 -33.18 -22.69
CA VAL A 422 36.13 -33.98 -21.52
C VAL A 422 37.25 -35.00 -21.30
N GLY A 423 37.79 -35.01 -20.09
CA GLY A 423 38.97 -35.81 -19.73
C GLY A 423 39.09 -36.00 -18.22
N TYR A 424 40.32 -36.18 -17.75
CA TYR A 424 40.65 -36.38 -16.34
C TYR A 424 41.64 -35.30 -15.87
N LYS A 425 41.79 -35.09 -14.56
CA LYS A 425 42.68 -34.04 -14.00
C LYS A 425 44.12 -34.05 -14.51
N ASN A 426 44.62 -35.18 -15.01
CA ASN A 426 45.98 -35.36 -15.54
C ASN A 426 46.02 -35.52 -17.08
N SER A 427 44.91 -35.33 -17.79
CA SER A 427 44.80 -35.46 -19.25
C SER A 427 43.55 -34.75 -19.76
N GLU A 428 43.69 -33.75 -20.65
CA GLU A 428 42.56 -33.01 -21.21
C GLU A 428 41.50 -33.90 -21.87
N GLY A 429 41.89 -35.11 -22.28
CA GLY A 429 41.02 -36.11 -22.87
C GLY A 429 40.73 -35.82 -24.33
N TYR A 430 39.47 -35.98 -24.73
CA TYR A 430 39.01 -35.86 -26.11
C TYR A 430 38.01 -34.71 -26.23
N GLY A 431 37.93 -34.12 -27.41
CA GLY A 431 37.16 -32.89 -27.61
C GLY A 431 37.44 -32.20 -28.93
N GLY A 432 36.95 -30.97 -29.04
CA GLY A 432 36.96 -30.25 -30.30
C GLY A 432 36.01 -29.05 -30.29
N PRO A 433 35.67 -28.51 -31.48
CA PRO A 433 34.85 -27.30 -31.62
C PRO A 433 33.51 -27.37 -30.90
N LEU A 434 33.14 -26.27 -30.24
CA LEU A 434 31.85 -26.04 -29.61
C LEU A 434 31.17 -24.86 -30.31
N VAL A 435 30.01 -25.10 -30.91
CA VAL A 435 29.24 -24.08 -31.65
C VAL A 435 27.89 -23.90 -30.97
N LEU A 436 27.71 -22.77 -30.27
CA LEU A 436 26.42 -22.38 -29.71
C LEU A 436 25.36 -22.25 -30.82
N LYS A 437 24.16 -22.79 -30.56
CA LYS A 437 23.03 -22.85 -31.51
C LYS A 437 21.88 -21.97 -31.07
N ASN A 438 21.45 -22.10 -29.81
CA ASN A 438 20.41 -21.29 -29.22
C ASN A 438 20.85 -20.89 -27.81
N ILE A 439 20.68 -19.63 -27.45
CA ILE A 439 20.97 -19.12 -26.11
C ILE A 439 19.65 -18.51 -25.63
N ALA A 440 19.17 -18.97 -24.48
CA ALA A 440 17.97 -18.41 -23.91
C ALA A 440 18.17 -16.91 -23.64
N PRO A 441 17.14 -16.07 -23.79
CA PRO A 441 17.29 -14.63 -23.59
C PRO A 441 17.86 -14.22 -22.23
N ASP A 442 17.67 -15.04 -21.20
CA ASP A 442 18.23 -14.83 -19.86
C ASP A 442 19.75 -15.08 -19.75
N ASN A 443 20.35 -15.66 -20.78
CA ASN A 443 21.75 -16.06 -20.85
C ASN A 443 22.14 -17.09 -19.76
N ILE A 444 21.16 -17.86 -19.24
CA ILE A 444 21.36 -18.92 -18.24
C ILE A 444 21.41 -20.29 -18.91
N THR A 445 20.54 -20.54 -19.90
CA THR A 445 20.51 -21.81 -20.64
C THR A 445 20.94 -21.64 -22.09
N ALA A 446 21.58 -22.66 -22.67
CA ALA A 446 21.90 -22.70 -24.09
C ALA A 446 21.96 -24.13 -24.64
N THR A 447 21.83 -24.27 -25.95
CA THR A 447 22.19 -25.47 -26.69
C THR A 447 23.37 -25.19 -27.63
N ALA A 448 24.22 -26.19 -27.82
CA ALA A 448 25.37 -26.16 -28.70
C ALA A 448 25.49 -27.48 -29.48
N THR A 449 26.20 -27.44 -30.60
CA THR A 449 26.81 -28.64 -31.19
C THR A 449 28.26 -28.70 -30.74
N TRP A 450 28.63 -29.81 -30.11
CA TRP A 450 30.01 -30.17 -29.84
C TRP A 450 30.48 -31.18 -30.88
N PHE A 451 31.54 -30.83 -31.59
CA PHE A 451 32.23 -31.68 -32.54
C PHE A 451 33.29 -32.46 -31.75
N PHE A 452 32.89 -33.61 -31.21
CA PHE A 452 33.73 -34.46 -30.37
C PHE A 452 34.63 -35.34 -31.23
N ASP A 453 35.95 -35.11 -31.18
CA ASP A 453 36.94 -35.97 -31.84
C ASP A 453 37.58 -36.93 -30.82
N ASP A 454 37.32 -38.23 -31.01
CA ASP A 454 38.03 -39.33 -30.35
C ASP A 454 38.96 -40.00 -31.37
N ASN A 455 40.26 -39.68 -31.28
CA ASN A 455 41.34 -40.27 -32.08
C ASN A 455 41.13 -40.21 -33.63
N GLY A 456 40.63 -39.09 -34.14
CA GLY A 456 40.38 -38.87 -35.57
C GLY A 456 38.99 -39.31 -36.02
N LYS A 457 38.07 -39.58 -35.08
CA LYS A 457 36.67 -39.88 -35.34
C LYS A 457 35.78 -38.80 -34.73
N GLU A 458 35.42 -37.83 -35.58
CA GLU A 458 34.50 -36.76 -35.25
C GLU A 458 33.05 -37.27 -35.10
N THR A 459 32.37 -36.82 -34.04
CA THR A 459 30.96 -37.11 -33.75
C THR A 459 30.27 -35.82 -33.30
N GLU A 460 29.15 -35.46 -33.94
CA GLU A 460 28.33 -34.34 -33.49
C GLU A 460 27.47 -34.72 -32.28
N ILE A 461 27.61 -33.96 -31.20
CA ILE A 461 26.88 -34.14 -29.94
C ILE A 461 26.09 -32.86 -29.64
N GLU A 462 24.78 -32.97 -29.40
CA GLU A 462 24.01 -31.86 -28.83
C GLU A 462 24.38 -31.70 -27.35
N VAL A 463 24.91 -30.52 -26.99
CA VAL A 463 25.20 -30.15 -25.61
C VAL A 463 24.19 -29.14 -25.14
N LYS A 464 23.57 -29.39 -23.98
CA LYS A 464 22.67 -28.47 -23.28
C LYS A 464 23.38 -27.96 -22.03
N PHE A 465 23.33 -26.65 -21.83
CA PHE A 465 23.89 -25.96 -20.67
C PHE A 465 22.76 -25.32 -19.86
N ASP A 466 22.86 -25.40 -18.54
CA ASP A 466 22.05 -24.66 -17.58
C ASP A 466 22.98 -24.15 -16.47
N ILE A 467 23.32 -22.86 -16.52
CA ILE A 467 24.23 -22.21 -15.57
C ILE A 467 23.55 -22.01 -14.21
N GLY A 468 22.22 -22.15 -14.12
CA GLY A 468 21.46 -21.92 -12.88
C GLY A 468 21.57 -20.47 -12.40
N LYS A 469 22.39 -20.22 -11.37
CA LYS A 469 22.63 -18.86 -10.86
C LYS A 469 23.94 -18.32 -11.43
N PRO A 470 23.92 -17.25 -12.25
CA PRO A 470 25.13 -16.67 -12.82
C PRO A 470 26.22 -16.43 -11.76
N ARG A 471 27.43 -16.95 -12.03
CA ARG A 471 28.63 -16.84 -11.18
C ARG A 471 28.57 -17.57 -9.82
N ASP A 472 27.62 -18.47 -9.57
CA ASP A 472 27.63 -19.29 -8.35
C ASP A 472 28.72 -20.39 -8.33
N GLY A 473 29.41 -20.58 -9.48
CA GLY A 473 30.47 -21.55 -9.66
C GLY A 473 29.97 -22.98 -9.91
N LYS A 474 28.70 -23.14 -10.29
CA LYS A 474 28.08 -24.40 -10.69
C LYS A 474 27.46 -24.28 -12.07
N MET A 475 27.23 -25.43 -12.70
CA MET A 475 26.51 -25.54 -13.96
C MET A 475 25.97 -26.97 -14.08
N LYS A 476 24.85 -27.12 -14.78
CA LYS A 476 24.35 -28.39 -15.30
C LYS A 476 24.68 -28.47 -16.78
N LEU A 477 25.17 -29.62 -17.22
CA LEU A 477 25.28 -29.92 -18.64
C LEU A 477 24.68 -31.28 -18.99
N ASN A 478 24.28 -31.43 -20.25
CA ASN A 478 23.89 -32.69 -20.84
C ASN A 478 24.46 -32.79 -22.25
N TYR A 479 25.43 -33.69 -22.44
CA TYR A 479 26.15 -33.96 -23.69
C TYR A 479 25.83 -35.38 -24.20
N GLY A 480 24.56 -35.80 -24.06
CA GLY A 480 24.07 -37.12 -24.46
C GLY A 480 24.07 -38.20 -23.38
N GLN A 481 24.63 -37.93 -22.19
CA GLN A 481 24.64 -38.85 -21.04
C GLN A 481 23.55 -38.53 -19.98
N GLY A 482 22.65 -37.60 -20.26
CA GLY A 482 21.72 -37.04 -19.26
C GLY A 482 22.30 -35.80 -18.58
N TRP A 483 21.61 -35.27 -17.58
CA TRP A 483 22.05 -34.08 -16.86
C TRP A 483 23.07 -34.42 -15.77
N GLU A 484 24.27 -33.88 -15.90
CA GLU A 484 25.32 -33.92 -14.87
C GLU A 484 25.50 -32.53 -14.25
N GLU A 485 25.75 -32.48 -12.93
CA GLU A 485 26.17 -31.26 -12.25
C GLU A 485 27.70 -31.17 -12.25
N VAL A 486 28.22 -30.01 -12.62
CA VAL A 486 29.63 -29.64 -12.52
C VAL A 486 29.81 -28.40 -11.65
N LYS A 487 31.01 -28.24 -11.08
CA LYS A 487 31.44 -27.03 -10.36
C LYS A 487 32.76 -26.52 -10.93
N ILE A 488 33.00 -25.21 -10.84
CA ILE A 488 34.26 -24.63 -11.31
C ILE A 488 35.44 -25.19 -10.50
N LEU A 489 36.46 -25.68 -11.19
CA LEU A 489 37.72 -26.12 -10.59
C LEU A 489 38.58 -24.87 -10.37
N LYS A 490 38.81 -24.53 -9.09
CA LYS A 490 39.59 -23.35 -8.67
C LYS A 490 41.08 -23.65 -8.55
#